data_AF-A0A239DFH0-F1
#
_entry.id   AF-A0A239DFH0-F1
#
_cell.length_a   1.000
_cell.length_b   1.000
_cell.length_c   1.000
_cell.angle_alpha   90.00
_cell.angle_beta   90.00
_cell.angle_gamma   90.00
#
_symmetry.space_group_name_H-M   'P 1'
#
loop_
_entity.id
_entity.type
_entity.pdbx_description
1 polymer ?
#
loop_
_entity_poly.entity_id
_entity_poly.type
_entity_poly.pdbx_seq_one_letter_code
_entity_poly.pdbx_strand_id
1 'polypeptide(L)'
;MGWIGPVVGGQEHEGWVVPLFADGAQGAGTTSARGVLVARRPDDGPRDGDRVRLTYRDGATAEGVWSDGTVLGGHGIMPADAGGPVHCEVIDQAEEAEEWRPDAEVAGWVAGCTCGWRGTPWARVTGWELADPAARRLAVAGPWADLEAADETRVIAEWRRHIAGWQALEDVEAAAARQAAATRALDEAVQTAVAAGASWADIARAAGLTGRTAAERWSARE
;
A
#
# COMPACT_ATOMS: atom_id res chain seq x y z
N MET A 1 7.66 8.79 -5.85
CA MET A 1 8.17 8.09 -4.65
C MET A 1 6.98 7.65 -3.81
N GLY A 2 7.02 6.44 -3.23
CA GLY A 2 5.98 5.96 -2.30
C GLY A 2 6.15 6.55 -0.90
N TRP A 3 5.08 6.55 -0.12
CA TRP A 3 5.00 7.00 1.26
C TRP A 3 4.56 5.83 2.15
N ILE A 4 5.38 5.48 3.13
CA ILE A 4 5.10 4.33 4.01
C ILE A 4 4.22 4.80 5.16
N GLY A 5 3.08 4.13 5.35
CA GLY A 5 2.18 4.31 6.48
C GLY A 5 2.24 3.14 7.47
N PRO A 6 1.36 3.15 8.49
CA PRO A 6 1.35 2.15 9.55
C PRO A 6 0.94 0.77 9.01
N VAL A 7 1.36 -0.28 9.73
CA VAL A 7 0.91 -1.66 9.49
C VAL A 7 0.06 -2.10 10.67
N VAL A 8 -1.27 -2.13 10.50
CA VAL A 8 -2.21 -2.49 11.57
C VAL A 8 -3.10 -3.62 11.10
N GLY A 9 -3.22 -4.67 11.91
CA GLY A 9 -4.03 -5.84 11.57
C GLY A 9 -3.54 -6.62 10.34
N GLY A 10 -2.25 -6.51 9.99
CA GLY A 10 -1.66 -7.15 8.81
C GLY A 10 -1.97 -6.43 7.49
N GLN A 11 -2.56 -5.24 7.53
CA GLN A 11 -2.79 -4.41 6.36
C GLN A 11 -1.77 -3.27 6.33
N GLU A 12 -0.95 -3.24 5.28
CA GLU A 12 -0.01 -2.15 5.02
C GLU A 12 -0.72 -1.01 4.29
N HIS A 13 -0.47 0.22 4.73
CA HIS A 13 -0.96 1.42 4.08
C HIS A 13 0.21 2.19 3.46
N GLU A 14 0.74 1.74 2.33
CA GLU A 14 1.64 2.56 1.51
C GLU A 14 0.80 3.49 0.63
N GLY A 15 1.24 4.73 0.45
CA GLY A 15 0.59 5.73 -0.38
C GLY A 15 1.50 6.25 -1.48
N TRP A 16 0.94 6.80 -2.55
CA TRP A 16 1.71 7.37 -3.65
C TRP A 16 0.88 8.38 -4.44
N VAL A 17 1.55 9.18 -5.27
CA VAL A 17 0.89 9.99 -6.30
C VAL A 17 0.55 9.08 -7.47
N VAL A 18 -0.73 9.06 -7.86
CA VAL A 18 -1.23 8.36 -9.04
C VAL A 18 -1.48 9.40 -10.14
N PRO A 19 -0.71 9.39 -11.24
CA PRO A 19 -1.02 10.18 -12.43
C PRO A 19 -2.37 9.76 -13.02
N LEU A 20 -3.16 10.72 -13.49
CA LEU A 20 -4.45 10.49 -14.12
C LEU A 20 -4.41 10.97 -15.57
N PHE A 21 -4.91 10.13 -16.48
CA PHE A 21 -5.10 10.48 -17.88
C PHE A 21 -6.53 10.93 -18.13
N ALA A 22 -6.76 11.67 -19.22
CA ALA A 22 -8.07 12.24 -19.55
C ALA A 22 -9.16 11.19 -19.83
N ASP A 23 -8.77 9.99 -20.26
CA ASP A 23 -9.65 8.84 -20.49
C ASP A 23 -9.94 8.03 -19.21
N GLY A 24 -9.39 8.46 -18.06
CA GLY A 24 -9.53 7.77 -16.78
C GLY A 24 -8.52 6.65 -16.55
N ALA A 25 -7.57 6.43 -17.47
CA ALA A 25 -6.42 5.58 -17.18
C ALA A 25 -5.63 6.15 -15.99
N GLN A 26 -4.95 5.28 -15.25
CA GLN A 26 -4.15 5.65 -14.07
C GLN A 26 -2.70 5.26 -14.33
N GLY A 27 -1.75 6.07 -13.87
CA GLY A 27 -0.34 5.73 -13.89
C GLY A 27 0.01 4.77 -12.74
N ALA A 28 0.98 3.90 -12.96
CA ALA A 28 1.53 2.99 -11.96
C ALA A 28 2.43 3.71 -10.92
N GLY A 29 2.67 5.02 -11.10
CA GLY A 29 3.61 5.79 -10.27
C GLY A 29 5.07 5.65 -10.70
N THR A 30 5.34 4.88 -11.77
CA THR A 30 6.64 4.74 -12.41
C THR A 30 6.76 5.70 -13.60
N THR A 31 7.82 6.50 -13.61
CA THR A 31 8.17 7.40 -14.71
C THR A 31 9.51 7.00 -15.33
N SER A 32 9.68 7.22 -16.62
CA SER A 32 10.92 6.97 -17.36
C SER A 32 11.05 7.95 -18.53
N ALA A 33 12.14 7.85 -19.31
CA ALA A 33 12.26 8.60 -20.55
C ALA A 33 11.14 8.30 -21.58
N ARG A 34 10.38 7.19 -21.40
CA ARG A 34 9.22 6.83 -22.23
C ARG A 34 7.92 7.51 -21.78
N GLY A 35 7.94 8.17 -20.62
CA GLY A 35 6.77 8.79 -20.00
C GLY A 35 6.33 8.10 -18.72
N VAL A 36 5.02 8.03 -18.51
CA VAL A 36 4.37 7.39 -17.36
C VAL A 36 3.86 6.01 -17.78
N LEU A 37 4.20 4.98 -17.00
CA LEU A 37 3.63 3.65 -17.17
C LEU A 37 2.15 3.66 -16.76
N VAL A 38 1.27 3.23 -17.65
CA VAL A 38 -0.15 3.07 -17.36
C VAL A 38 -0.35 1.81 -16.51
N ALA A 39 -0.95 1.97 -15.34
CA ALA A 39 -1.32 0.88 -14.47
C ALA A 39 -2.39 0.01 -15.12
N ARG A 40 -2.15 -1.30 -15.15
CA ARG A 40 -3.19 -2.27 -15.49
C ARG A 40 -4.21 -2.38 -14.38
N ARG A 41 -5.49 -2.41 -14.74
CA ARG A 41 -6.57 -2.76 -13.83
C ARG A 41 -6.66 -4.28 -13.71
N PRO A 42 -7.13 -4.82 -12.58
CA PRO A 42 -7.35 -6.26 -12.44
C PRO A 42 -8.31 -6.85 -13.48
N ASP A 43 -9.25 -6.03 -13.96
CA ASP A 43 -10.21 -6.39 -15.01
C ASP A 43 -9.69 -6.12 -16.43
N ASP A 44 -8.48 -5.57 -16.58
CA ASP A 44 -7.87 -5.45 -17.89
C ASP A 44 -7.54 -6.86 -18.37
N GLY A 45 -8.15 -7.25 -19.50
CA GLY A 45 -7.82 -8.51 -20.16
C GLY A 45 -6.33 -8.60 -20.55
N PRO A 46 -5.88 -9.77 -20.99
CA PRO A 46 -4.53 -9.94 -21.52
C PRO A 46 -4.29 -8.97 -22.69
N ARG A 47 -3.07 -8.45 -22.76
CA ARG A 47 -2.56 -7.61 -23.84
C ARG A 47 -1.58 -8.41 -24.68
N ASP A 48 -1.37 -7.97 -25.91
CA ASP A 48 -0.43 -8.61 -26.82
C ASP A 48 0.98 -8.68 -26.20
N GLY A 49 1.57 -9.86 -26.25
CA GLY A 49 2.85 -10.17 -25.62
C GLY A 49 2.74 -10.84 -24.25
N ASP A 50 1.61 -10.69 -23.53
CA ASP A 50 1.44 -11.33 -22.23
C ASP A 50 1.53 -12.85 -22.34
N ARG A 51 2.19 -13.48 -21.37
CA ARG A 51 2.05 -14.92 -21.21
C ARG A 51 0.78 -15.21 -20.43
N VAL A 52 -0.07 -16.04 -20.99
CA VAL A 52 -1.35 -16.41 -20.38
C VAL A 52 -1.46 -17.90 -20.19
N ARG A 53 -2.32 -18.29 -19.24
CA ARG A 53 -2.84 -19.64 -19.07
C ARG A 53 -4.35 -19.61 -19.35
N LEU A 54 -4.76 -20.39 -20.33
CA LEU A 54 -6.15 -20.71 -20.60
C LEU A 54 -6.54 -21.96 -19.82
N THR A 55 -7.70 -21.92 -19.16
CA THR A 55 -8.31 -23.09 -18.52
C THR A 55 -9.63 -23.41 -19.23
N TYR A 56 -9.76 -24.63 -19.70
CA TYR A 56 -10.93 -25.12 -20.41
C TYR A 56 -11.93 -25.80 -19.47
N ARG A 57 -13.15 -26.04 -19.96
CA ARG A 57 -14.25 -26.60 -19.14
C ARG A 57 -13.95 -28.00 -18.61
N ASP A 58 -13.14 -28.77 -19.33
CA ASP A 58 -12.68 -30.11 -18.93
C ASP A 58 -11.52 -30.07 -17.92
N GLY A 59 -11.08 -28.87 -17.51
CA GLY A 59 -9.96 -28.66 -16.61
C GLY A 59 -8.59 -28.72 -17.30
N ALA A 60 -8.53 -28.93 -18.61
CA ALA A 60 -7.27 -28.84 -19.34
C ALA A 60 -6.77 -27.38 -19.29
N THR A 61 -5.44 -27.22 -19.32
CA THR A 61 -4.80 -25.91 -19.39
C THR A 61 -3.90 -25.82 -20.61
N ALA A 62 -3.83 -24.63 -21.19
CA ALA A 62 -2.87 -24.30 -22.24
C ALA A 62 -2.18 -22.99 -21.88
N GLU A 63 -0.87 -22.92 -22.09
CA GLU A 63 -0.10 -21.69 -21.91
C GLU A 63 0.48 -21.22 -23.24
N GLY A 64 0.60 -19.90 -23.37
CA GLY A 64 1.21 -19.29 -24.55
C GLY A 64 1.24 -17.78 -24.44
N VAL A 65 1.70 -17.15 -25.51
CA VAL A 65 1.73 -15.69 -25.63
C VAL A 65 0.41 -15.21 -26.22
N TRP A 66 -0.22 -14.23 -25.59
CA TRP A 66 -1.40 -13.58 -26.10
C TRP A 66 -1.06 -12.71 -27.31
N SER A 67 -1.83 -12.83 -28.38
CA SER A 67 -1.72 -11.97 -29.56
C SER A 67 -3.07 -11.91 -30.26
N ASP A 68 -3.60 -10.71 -30.40
CA ASP A 68 -4.82 -10.38 -31.15
C ASP A 68 -6.01 -11.31 -30.83
N GLY A 69 -6.29 -11.50 -29.53
CA GLY A 69 -7.40 -12.34 -29.09
C GLY A 69 -7.12 -13.85 -29.10
N THR A 70 -5.89 -14.26 -29.39
CA THR A 70 -5.50 -15.69 -29.47
C THR A 70 -4.28 -16.00 -28.62
N VAL A 71 -4.10 -17.28 -28.30
CA VAL A 71 -2.93 -17.76 -27.57
C VAL A 71 -2.01 -18.54 -28.49
N LEU A 72 -0.78 -18.05 -28.61
CA LEU A 72 0.31 -18.65 -29.36
C LEU A 72 1.11 -19.57 -28.43
N GLY A 73 0.79 -20.86 -28.45
CA GLY A 73 1.45 -21.88 -27.63
C GLY A 73 2.44 -22.73 -28.43
N GLY A 74 3.28 -23.52 -27.74
CA GLY A 74 4.21 -24.46 -28.37
C GLY A 74 3.54 -25.56 -29.22
N HIS A 75 2.23 -25.70 -29.11
CA HIS A 75 1.40 -26.66 -29.85
C HIS A 75 0.55 -26.03 -30.97
N GLY A 76 0.75 -24.75 -31.30
CA GLY A 76 0.04 -24.04 -32.36
C GLY A 76 -0.81 -22.87 -31.86
N ILE A 77 -1.62 -22.31 -32.77
CA ILE A 77 -2.53 -21.19 -32.49
C ILE A 77 -3.80 -21.73 -31.82
N MET A 78 -4.10 -21.23 -30.62
CA MET A 78 -5.30 -21.60 -29.86
C MET A 78 -6.24 -20.38 -29.82
N PRO A 79 -7.40 -20.43 -30.49
CA PRO A 79 -8.38 -19.36 -30.42
C PRO A 79 -8.94 -19.27 -29.00
N ALA A 80 -9.06 -18.07 -28.44
CA ALA A 80 -9.68 -17.89 -27.12
C ALA A 80 -11.21 -18.10 -27.15
N ASP A 81 -11.81 -18.22 -28.33
CA ASP A 81 -13.26 -18.22 -28.57
C ASP A 81 -13.82 -19.52 -29.18
N ALA A 82 -12.99 -20.39 -29.76
CA ALA A 82 -13.42 -21.61 -30.44
C ALA A 82 -13.72 -22.77 -29.47
N GLY A 83 -14.87 -22.67 -28.77
CA GLY A 83 -15.35 -23.68 -27.79
C GLY A 83 -15.01 -23.34 -26.33
N GLY A 84 -14.86 -22.04 -26.05
CA GLY A 84 -13.69 -21.46 -25.41
C GLY A 84 -13.32 -21.81 -23.96
N PRO A 85 -12.08 -21.45 -23.57
CA PRO A 85 -11.65 -21.41 -22.18
C PRO A 85 -12.65 -20.68 -21.30
N VAL A 86 -12.86 -21.20 -20.09
CA VAL A 86 -13.72 -20.59 -19.07
C VAL A 86 -12.96 -19.57 -18.22
N HIS A 87 -11.63 -19.60 -18.27
CA HIS A 87 -10.76 -18.68 -17.55
C HIS A 87 -9.49 -18.41 -18.35
N CYS A 88 -9.11 -17.14 -18.42
CA CYS A 88 -7.82 -16.69 -18.95
C CYS A 88 -7.10 -15.95 -17.82
N GLU A 89 -5.94 -16.47 -17.45
CA GLU A 89 -5.07 -15.93 -16.40
C GLU A 89 -3.82 -15.37 -17.07
N VAL A 90 -3.44 -14.11 -16.78
CA VAL A 90 -2.12 -13.59 -17.14
C VAL A 90 -1.11 -14.11 -16.12
N ILE A 91 -0.19 -14.96 -16.58
CA ILE A 91 0.82 -15.61 -15.72
C ILE A 91 2.17 -14.90 -15.76
N ASP A 92 2.45 -14.17 -16.83
CA ASP A 92 3.62 -13.30 -16.93
C ASP A 92 3.28 -12.08 -17.79
N GLN A 93 3.60 -10.89 -17.30
CA GLN A 93 3.35 -9.64 -18.01
C GLN A 93 4.59 -9.32 -18.85
N ALA A 94 4.44 -9.27 -20.17
CA ALA A 94 5.57 -8.89 -21.00
C ALA A 94 5.87 -7.40 -20.83
N GLU A 95 7.15 -7.05 -20.70
CA GLU A 95 7.61 -5.65 -20.72
C GLU A 95 7.15 -4.92 -22.01
N GLU A 96 7.02 -5.66 -23.11
CA GLU A 96 6.53 -5.14 -24.39
C GLU A 96 5.02 -4.83 -24.39
N ALA A 97 4.27 -5.46 -23.48
CA ALA A 97 2.84 -5.24 -23.28
C ALA A 97 2.56 -4.09 -22.29
N GLU A 98 3.61 -3.44 -21.79
CA GLU A 98 3.51 -2.22 -20.99
C GLU A 98 3.08 -1.05 -21.87
N GLU A 99 2.04 -0.35 -21.42
CA GLU A 99 1.59 0.87 -22.07
C GLU A 99 2.26 2.06 -21.39
N TRP A 100 3.14 2.73 -22.12
CA TRP A 100 3.78 3.97 -21.69
C TRP A 100 3.13 5.14 -22.41
N ARG A 101 2.72 6.16 -21.67
CA ARG A 101 2.15 7.38 -22.23
C ARG A 101 3.02 8.59 -21.90
N PRO A 102 3.17 9.56 -22.82
CA PRO A 102 3.90 10.78 -22.56
C PRO A 102 3.41 11.50 -21.31
N ASP A 103 4.34 12.04 -20.52
CA ASP A 103 4.03 12.88 -19.36
C ASP A 103 3.07 14.04 -19.68
N ALA A 104 3.14 14.60 -20.88
CA ALA A 104 2.26 15.68 -21.33
C ALA A 104 0.78 15.27 -21.40
N GLU A 105 0.47 13.98 -21.48
CA GLU A 105 -0.91 13.46 -21.47
C GLU A 105 -1.50 13.33 -20.07
N VAL A 106 -0.69 13.47 -19.01
CA VAL A 106 -1.18 13.48 -17.64
C VAL A 106 -2.06 14.70 -17.43
N ALA A 107 -3.34 14.44 -17.16
CA ALA A 107 -4.38 15.44 -16.94
C ALA A 107 -4.50 15.85 -15.46
N GLY A 108 -3.86 15.12 -14.54
CA GLY A 108 -3.96 15.36 -13.12
C GLY A 108 -3.34 14.28 -12.27
N TRP A 109 -3.59 14.36 -10.96
CA TRP A 109 -3.06 13.40 -9.98
C TRP A 109 -4.06 13.11 -8.87
N VAL A 110 -3.92 11.96 -8.22
CA VAL A 110 -4.65 11.63 -7.00
C VAL A 110 -3.75 10.92 -6.01
N ALA A 111 -4.07 11.03 -4.72
CA ALA A 111 -3.43 10.19 -3.71
C ALA A 111 -3.97 8.75 -3.80
N GLY A 112 -3.09 7.77 -3.95
CA GLY A 112 -3.41 6.35 -3.86
C GLY A 112 -3.00 5.74 -2.52
N CYS A 113 -3.62 4.62 -2.15
CA CYS A 113 -3.16 3.75 -1.07
C CYS A 113 -3.28 2.27 -1.47
N THR A 114 -2.40 1.41 -0.94
CA THR A 114 -2.41 -0.06 -1.11
C THR A 114 -3.71 -0.71 -0.67
N CYS A 115 -4.44 -0.10 0.28
CA CYS A 115 -5.76 -0.56 0.70
C CYS A 115 -6.86 -0.38 -0.37
N GLY A 116 -6.52 0.16 -1.56
CA GLY A 116 -7.45 0.45 -2.65
C GLY A 116 -8.08 1.84 -2.59
N TRP A 117 -7.87 2.58 -1.50
CA TRP A 117 -8.38 3.94 -1.38
C TRP A 117 -7.77 4.88 -2.43
N ARG A 118 -8.59 5.80 -2.92
CA ARG A 118 -8.20 6.90 -3.80
C ARG A 118 -8.75 8.18 -3.22
N GLY A 119 -7.91 9.21 -3.17
CA GLY A 119 -8.32 10.56 -2.81
C GLY A 119 -9.16 11.23 -3.89
N THR A 120 -9.32 12.53 -3.73
CA THR A 120 -9.96 13.40 -4.71
C THR A 120 -8.98 13.71 -5.83
N PRO A 121 -9.40 13.82 -7.10
CA PRO A 121 -8.49 14.23 -8.18
C PRO A 121 -8.02 15.68 -8.05
N TRP A 122 -6.76 15.94 -8.39
CA TRP A 122 -6.17 17.25 -8.70
C TRP A 122 -6.08 17.38 -10.22
N ALA A 123 -6.43 18.53 -10.76
CA ALA A 123 -6.30 18.81 -12.19
C ALA A 123 -4.94 19.48 -12.50
N ARG A 124 -4.30 19.04 -13.57
CA ARG A 124 -3.15 19.74 -14.15
C ARG A 124 -3.61 20.94 -14.94
N VAL A 125 -2.93 22.07 -14.75
CA VAL A 125 -3.04 23.24 -15.61
C VAL A 125 -1.66 23.62 -16.14
N THR A 126 -1.60 24.25 -17.31
CA THR A 126 -0.33 24.54 -18.01
C THR A 126 0.27 25.90 -17.67
N GLY A 127 -0.51 26.80 -17.03
CA GLY A 127 -0.09 28.14 -16.64
C GLY A 127 -0.18 28.34 -15.13
N TRP A 128 0.83 28.98 -14.54
CA TRP A 128 0.88 29.26 -13.10
C TRP A 128 -0.24 30.22 -12.67
N GLU A 129 -0.71 31.07 -13.58
CA GLU A 129 -1.83 31.98 -13.38
C GLU A 129 -3.19 31.27 -13.28
N LEU A 130 -3.28 30.02 -13.76
CA LEU A 130 -4.45 29.16 -13.65
C LEU A 130 -4.38 28.24 -12.43
N ALA A 131 -3.24 28.21 -11.73
CA ALA A 131 -3.06 27.42 -10.53
C ALA A 131 -3.99 27.94 -9.44
N ASP A 132 -4.76 27.04 -8.86
CA ASP A 132 -5.62 27.32 -7.72
C ASP A 132 -5.64 26.08 -6.85
N PRO A 133 -4.72 25.98 -5.87
CA PRO A 133 -4.67 24.84 -4.98
C PRO A 133 -5.95 24.65 -4.15
N ALA A 134 -6.72 25.72 -3.91
CA ALA A 134 -8.00 25.62 -3.20
C ALA A 134 -9.08 24.98 -4.09
N ALA A 135 -9.06 25.26 -5.41
CA ALA A 135 -9.89 24.59 -6.41
C ALA A 135 -9.27 23.30 -6.98
N ARG A 136 -8.20 22.79 -6.36
CA ARG A 136 -7.46 21.58 -6.76
C ARG A 136 -6.86 21.62 -8.16
N ARG A 137 -6.34 22.76 -8.56
CA ARG A 137 -5.63 22.97 -9.83
C ARG A 137 -4.16 23.25 -9.56
N LEU A 138 -3.28 22.40 -10.09
CA LEU A 138 -1.83 22.50 -9.91
C LEU A 138 -1.18 22.82 -11.24
N ALA A 139 -0.34 23.85 -11.26
CA ALA A 139 0.39 24.22 -12.47
C ALA A 139 1.66 23.40 -12.60
N VAL A 140 1.72 22.55 -13.61
CA VAL A 140 2.93 21.84 -14.01
C VAL A 140 3.22 22.22 -15.45
N ALA A 141 4.15 23.15 -15.60
CA ALA A 141 4.61 23.65 -16.89
C ALA A 141 5.64 22.70 -17.52
N GLY A 142 5.68 22.66 -18.84
CA GLY A 142 6.62 21.83 -19.59
C GLY A 142 6.13 20.39 -19.79
N PRO A 143 6.97 19.54 -20.39
CA PRO A 143 6.55 18.22 -20.85
C PRO A 143 6.38 17.20 -19.72
N TRP A 144 7.03 17.41 -18.56
CA TRP A 144 7.11 16.44 -17.45
C TRP A 144 5.85 16.44 -16.57
N ALA A 145 5.52 15.30 -15.96
CA ALA A 145 4.35 15.14 -15.09
C ALA A 145 4.69 15.12 -13.59
N ASP A 146 5.96 15.33 -13.25
CA ASP A 146 6.40 15.37 -11.85
C ASP A 146 5.82 16.59 -11.13
N LEU A 147 5.31 16.35 -9.93
CA LEU A 147 4.86 17.42 -9.05
C LEU A 147 6.07 18.06 -8.37
N GLU A 148 6.02 19.38 -8.25
CA GLU A 148 6.91 20.10 -7.34
C GLU A 148 6.66 19.66 -5.89
N ALA A 149 7.70 19.69 -5.05
CA ALA A 149 7.63 19.16 -3.68
C ALA A 149 6.50 19.77 -2.83
N ALA A 150 6.19 21.06 -3.04
CA ALA A 150 5.09 21.74 -2.35
C ALA A 150 3.72 21.17 -2.75
N ASP A 151 3.54 20.79 -4.00
CA ASP A 151 2.29 20.25 -4.53
C ASP A 151 2.17 18.75 -4.23
N GLU A 152 3.27 18.01 -4.29
CA GLU A 152 3.32 16.63 -3.77
C GLU A 152 2.89 16.59 -2.29
N THR A 153 3.38 17.54 -1.47
CA THR A 153 2.99 17.66 -0.06
C THR A 153 1.47 17.85 0.12
N ARG A 154 0.79 18.52 -0.81
CA ARG A 154 -0.68 18.68 -0.77
C ARG A 154 -1.39 17.35 -1.05
N VAL A 155 -0.88 16.56 -2.00
CA VAL A 155 -1.41 15.22 -2.29
C VAL A 155 -1.16 14.29 -1.10
N ILE A 156 0.05 14.31 -0.53
CA ILE A 156 0.43 13.56 0.68
C ILE A 156 -0.50 13.86 1.84
N ALA A 157 -0.85 15.13 2.05
CA ALA A 157 -1.71 15.53 3.16
C ALA A 157 -3.10 14.90 3.11
N GLU A 158 -3.61 14.56 1.92
CA GLU A 158 -4.86 13.84 1.78
C GLU A 158 -4.73 12.37 2.18
N TRP A 159 -3.68 11.71 1.72
CA TRP A 159 -3.37 10.34 2.14
C TRP A 159 -3.11 10.24 3.66
N ARG A 160 -2.39 11.19 4.25
CA ARG A 160 -2.17 11.24 5.72
C ARG A 160 -3.47 11.33 6.50
N ARG A 161 -4.45 12.10 6.00
CA ARG A 161 -5.78 12.16 6.62
C ARG A 161 -6.52 10.83 6.51
N HIS A 162 -6.38 10.14 5.39
CA HIS A 162 -6.94 8.81 5.22
C HIS A 162 -6.36 7.83 6.25
N ILE A 163 -5.03 7.76 6.40
CA ILE A 163 -4.39 6.78 7.30
C ILE A 163 -4.39 7.16 8.79
N ALA A 164 -4.86 8.37 9.15
CA ALA A 164 -4.73 8.91 10.51
C ALA A 164 -5.34 8.00 11.60
N GLY A 165 -6.46 7.34 11.30
CA GLY A 165 -7.09 6.41 12.24
C GLY A 165 -6.23 5.18 12.54
N TRP A 166 -5.59 4.61 11.51
CA TRP A 166 -4.68 3.48 11.67
C TRP A 166 -3.37 3.88 12.34
N GLN A 167 -2.85 5.08 12.07
CA GLN A 167 -1.66 5.59 12.75
C GLN A 167 -1.89 5.70 14.26
N ALA A 168 -3.07 6.18 14.66
CA ALA A 168 -3.44 6.25 16.07
C ALA A 168 -3.55 4.86 16.73
N LEU A 169 -3.94 3.82 15.99
CA LEU A 169 -3.98 2.44 16.50
C LEU A 169 -2.58 1.87 16.69
N GLU A 170 -1.66 2.09 15.75
CA GLU A 170 -0.26 1.70 15.89
C GLU A 170 0.37 2.34 17.14
N ASP A 171 0.08 3.63 17.39
CA ASP A 171 0.54 4.32 18.60
C ASP A 171 0.00 3.67 19.89
N VAL A 172 -1.26 3.21 19.88
CA VAL A 172 -1.88 2.47 20.99
C VAL A 172 -1.22 1.10 21.17
N GLU A 173 -0.98 0.36 20.10
CA GLU A 173 -0.29 -0.94 20.16
C GLU A 173 1.13 -0.79 20.71
N ALA A 174 1.86 0.22 20.24
CA ALA A 174 3.19 0.55 20.75
C ALA A 174 3.16 0.92 22.25
N ALA A 175 2.15 1.69 22.68
CA ALA A 175 1.96 2.02 24.09
C ALA A 175 1.64 0.78 24.94
N ALA A 176 0.76 -0.10 24.46
CA ALA A 176 0.43 -1.36 25.12
C ALA A 176 1.65 -2.28 25.24
N ALA A 177 2.47 -2.37 24.19
CA ALA A 177 3.71 -3.13 24.20
C ALA A 177 4.70 -2.59 25.24
N ARG A 178 4.87 -1.26 25.32
CA ARG A 178 5.70 -0.62 26.36
C ARG A 178 5.17 -0.89 27.77
N GLN A 179 3.87 -0.83 27.97
CA GLN A 179 3.24 -1.15 29.26
C GLN A 179 3.48 -2.60 29.66
N ALA A 180 3.31 -3.55 28.72
CA ALA A 180 3.56 -4.96 28.97
C ALA A 180 5.04 -5.23 29.30
N ALA A 181 5.96 -4.58 28.59
CA ALA A 181 7.40 -4.68 28.86
C ALA A 181 7.76 -4.12 30.25
N ALA A 182 7.23 -2.94 30.61
CA ALA A 182 7.44 -2.34 31.92
C ALA A 182 6.87 -3.22 33.05
N THR A 183 5.72 -3.88 32.81
CA THR A 183 5.13 -4.82 33.77
C THR A 183 6.04 -6.04 33.99
N ARG A 184 6.58 -6.63 32.91
CA ARG A 184 7.54 -7.74 33.02
C ARG A 184 8.82 -7.34 33.75
N ALA A 185 9.38 -6.17 33.42
CA ALA A 185 10.57 -5.65 34.08
C ALA A 185 10.34 -5.42 35.59
N LEU A 186 9.15 -4.94 35.97
CA LEU A 186 8.77 -4.80 37.38
C LEU A 186 8.67 -6.16 38.06
N ASP A 187 8.03 -7.14 37.44
CA ASP A 187 7.92 -8.51 37.97
C ASP A 187 9.32 -9.12 38.18
N GLU A 188 10.24 -8.98 37.21
CA GLU A 188 11.63 -9.44 37.30
C GLU A 188 12.43 -8.74 38.42
N ALA A 189 12.26 -7.42 38.57
CA ALA A 189 12.91 -6.66 39.63
C ALA A 189 12.42 -7.08 41.01
N VAL A 190 11.12 -7.36 41.16
CA VAL A 190 10.54 -7.89 42.40
C VAL A 190 11.12 -9.26 42.73
N GLN A 191 11.21 -10.18 41.77
CA GLN A 191 11.82 -11.50 41.99
C GLN A 191 13.28 -11.39 42.44
N THR A 192 14.03 -10.47 41.82
CA THR A 192 15.42 -10.20 42.21
C THR A 192 15.51 -9.65 43.64
N ALA A 193 14.62 -8.74 44.02
CA ALA A 193 14.57 -8.18 45.37
C ALA A 193 14.21 -9.24 46.44
N VAL A 194 13.25 -10.12 46.14
CA VAL A 194 12.89 -11.25 47.02
C VAL A 194 14.07 -12.21 47.17
N ALA A 195 14.74 -12.58 46.07
CA ALA A 195 15.93 -13.44 46.11
C ALA A 195 17.08 -12.83 46.91
N ALA A 196 17.18 -11.49 46.94
CA ALA A 196 18.13 -10.74 47.76
C ALA A 196 17.67 -10.57 49.24
N GLY A 197 16.50 -11.08 49.62
CA GLY A 197 15.97 -11.05 50.98
C GLY A 197 15.19 -9.79 51.36
N ALA A 198 14.78 -8.96 50.40
CA ALA A 198 13.94 -7.79 50.68
C ALA A 198 12.56 -8.20 51.21
N SER A 199 12.04 -7.45 52.19
CA SER A 199 10.70 -7.71 52.73
C SER A 199 9.61 -7.25 51.77
N TRP A 200 8.45 -7.90 51.79
CA TRP A 200 7.27 -7.47 51.02
C TRP A 200 6.84 -6.03 51.32
N ALA A 201 7.08 -5.55 52.55
CA ALA A 201 6.79 -4.17 52.93
C ALA A 201 7.72 -3.15 52.24
N ASP A 202 9.01 -3.50 52.07
CA ASP A 202 9.98 -2.64 51.39
C ASP A 202 9.77 -2.64 49.88
N ILE A 203 9.49 -3.81 49.31
CA ILE A 203 9.14 -3.95 47.88
C ILE A 203 7.87 -3.16 47.56
N ALA A 204 6.83 -3.26 48.39
CA ALA A 204 5.61 -2.48 48.19
C ALA A 204 5.85 -0.97 48.27
N ARG A 205 6.64 -0.51 49.25
CA ARG A 205 7.02 0.90 49.39
C ARG A 205 7.75 1.41 48.15
N ALA A 206 8.69 0.62 47.61
CA ALA A 206 9.45 0.97 46.41
C ALA A 206 8.55 1.02 45.15
N ALA A 207 7.55 0.15 45.05
CA ALA A 207 6.59 0.13 43.95
C ALA A 207 5.42 1.11 44.09
N GLY A 208 5.36 1.88 45.19
CA GLY A 208 4.23 2.78 45.47
C GLY A 208 2.91 2.06 45.80
N LEU A 209 2.99 0.80 46.25
CA LEU A 209 1.86 -0.05 46.61
C LEU A 209 1.76 -0.25 48.13
N THR A 210 0.64 -0.80 48.59
CA THR A 210 0.55 -1.33 49.96
C THR A 210 1.13 -2.74 50.03
N GLY A 211 1.68 -3.12 51.19
CA GLY A 211 2.31 -4.44 51.40
C GLY A 211 1.41 -5.63 51.05
N ARG A 212 0.10 -5.53 51.35
CA ARG A 212 -0.89 -6.56 51.04
C ARG A 212 -1.10 -6.71 49.53
N THR A 213 -1.25 -5.59 48.81
CA THR A 213 -1.44 -5.57 47.35
C THR A 213 -0.21 -6.11 46.60
N ALA A 214 1.00 -5.82 47.11
CA ALA A 214 2.24 -6.36 46.55
C ALA A 214 2.33 -7.87 46.73
N ALA A 215 2.03 -8.38 47.93
CA ALA A 215 1.99 -9.81 48.19
C ALA A 215 0.95 -10.50 47.29
N GLU A 216 -0.31 -10.06 47.29
CA GLU A 216 -1.37 -10.65 46.46
C GLU A 216 -1.02 -10.68 44.96
N ARG A 217 -0.32 -9.67 44.45
CA ARG A 217 0.09 -9.58 43.04
C ARG A 217 1.24 -10.52 42.68
N TRP A 218 2.23 -10.66 43.55
CA TRP A 218 3.50 -11.33 43.21
C TRP A 218 3.72 -12.67 43.91
N SER A 219 3.04 -12.95 45.04
CA SER A 219 3.12 -14.23 45.73
C SER A 219 2.17 -15.30 45.16
N ALA A 220 1.24 -14.92 44.28
CA ALA A 220 0.30 -15.85 43.64
C ALA A 220 0.85 -16.55 42.38
N ARG A 221 2.14 -16.36 42.06
CA ARG A 221 2.80 -16.90 40.86
C ARG A 221 3.89 -17.93 41.16
N GLU A 222 3.94 -18.44 42.40
CA GLU A 222 4.72 -19.63 42.79
C GLU A 222 3.91 -20.92 42.61
#